data_AF-U2T3R0-F1
#
_entry.id   AF-U2T3R0-F1
#
_cell.length_a   1.000
_cell.length_b   1.000
_cell.length_c   1.000
_cell.angle_alpha   90.00
_cell.angle_beta   90.00
_cell.angle_gamma   90.00
#
_symmetry.space_group_name_H-M   'P 1'
#
loop_
_entity.id
_entity.type
_entity.pdbx_description
1 polymer ?
#
loop_
_entity_poly.entity_id
_entity_poly.type
_entity_poly.pdbx_seq_one_letter_code
_entity_poly.pdbx_strand_id
1 'polypeptide(L)'
;MPLTAFPGSTIIHATTNETETAQAFVDRLPCTVSVSGTGLDFCGRMPLSLPYGQEQVHHGWTNGDMNYNPGGGWFAVPFNGEEDSMRYGDQVNMGRVDAGDLPRLHELDGSFQVRIELDDQERSFERTWSCSWGRPASSVTPPTWWRPLPREQTRWPCSPVRSPLPLATRHP
;
A
#
# COMPACT_ATOMS: atom_id res chain seq x y z
N MET A 1 4.08 1.95 1.17
CA MET A 1 3.59 0.54 1.21
C MET A 1 2.24 0.47 0.53
N PRO A 2 1.95 -0.61 -0.23
CA PRO A 2 0.65 -0.77 -0.88
C PRO A 2 -0.44 -1.09 0.16
N LEU A 3 -1.62 -0.48 0.00
CA LEU A 3 -2.80 -0.63 0.86
C LEU A 3 -4.00 -1.06 0.03
N THR A 4 -4.82 -1.96 0.57
CA THR A 4 -6.09 -2.38 -0.02
C THR A 4 -7.24 -1.75 0.76
N ALA A 5 -8.10 -0.99 0.08
CA ALA A 5 -9.31 -0.39 0.64
C ALA A 5 -10.58 -1.02 0.04
N PHE A 6 -11.54 -1.45 0.89
CA PHE A 6 -12.80 -2.09 0.48
C PHE A 6 -14.04 -1.21 0.68
N PRO A 7 -14.57 -0.52 -0.34
CA PRO A 7 -16.00 -0.22 -0.43
C PRO A 7 -16.75 -1.49 -0.88
N GLY A 8 -17.16 -2.34 0.06
CA GLY A 8 -17.83 -3.60 -0.30
C GLY A 8 -16.89 -4.59 -1.00
N SER A 9 -17.05 -4.82 -2.32
CA SER A 9 -16.22 -5.74 -3.12
C SER A 9 -15.16 -5.07 -3.99
N THR A 10 -15.13 -3.74 -4.03
CA THR A 10 -14.15 -2.99 -4.83
C THR A 10 -12.82 -2.96 -4.08
N ILE A 11 -11.71 -3.21 -4.78
CA ILE A 11 -10.37 -3.02 -4.24
C ILE A 11 -9.78 -1.76 -4.85
N ILE A 12 -9.31 -0.86 -3.99
CA ILE A 12 -8.53 0.33 -4.35
C ILE A 12 -7.15 0.18 -3.75
N HIS A 13 -6.12 0.24 -4.61
CA HIS A 13 -4.72 0.23 -4.21
C HIS A 13 -4.25 1.65 -3.92
N ALA A 14 -3.44 1.81 -2.88
CA ALA A 14 -2.83 3.08 -2.52
C ALA A 14 -1.43 2.88 -1.97
N THR A 15 -0.57 3.89 -2.14
CA THR A 15 0.80 3.89 -1.63
C THR A 15 0.96 4.95 -0.55
N THR A 16 1.44 4.54 0.63
CA THR A 16 1.81 5.49 1.70
C THR A 16 3.14 6.19 1.42
N ASN A 17 3.28 7.44 1.90
CA ASN A 17 4.55 8.17 1.87
C ASN A 17 5.43 7.82 3.11
N GLU A 18 6.60 8.47 3.22
CA GLU A 18 7.60 8.20 4.27
C GLU A 18 7.49 9.12 5.50
N THR A 19 6.38 9.86 5.64
CA THR A 19 6.19 10.73 6.81
C THR A 19 5.96 9.94 8.09
N GLU A 20 6.28 10.54 9.24
CA GLU A 20 5.99 9.95 10.56
C GLU A 20 4.50 9.60 10.70
N THR A 21 3.62 10.47 10.23
CA THR A 21 2.17 10.27 10.23
C THR A 21 1.78 9.02 9.44
N ALA A 22 2.32 8.86 8.24
CA ALA A 22 2.04 7.71 7.38
C ALA A 22 2.58 6.40 7.96
N GLN A 23 3.78 6.41 8.53
CA GLN A 23 4.35 5.22 9.17
C GLN A 23 3.54 4.81 10.40
N ALA A 24 3.14 5.78 11.24
CA ALA A 24 2.28 5.52 12.38
C ALA A 24 0.89 5.02 11.96
N PHE A 25 0.37 5.46 10.82
CA PHE A 25 -0.86 4.93 10.25
C PHE A 25 -0.71 3.46 9.85
N VAL A 26 0.36 3.13 9.12
CA VAL A 26 0.70 1.77 8.69
C VAL A 26 0.83 0.81 9.88
N ASP A 27 1.54 1.22 10.92
CA ASP A 27 1.79 0.38 12.12
C ASP A 27 0.50 0.02 12.88
N ARG A 28 -0.62 0.69 12.56
CA ARG A 28 -1.93 0.51 13.20
C ARG A 28 -2.93 -0.20 12.29
N LEU A 29 -2.50 -0.66 11.12
CA LEU A 29 -3.32 -1.47 10.23
C LEU A 29 -3.41 -2.93 10.72
N PRO A 30 -4.51 -3.64 10.39
CA PRO A 30 -5.66 -3.16 9.63
C PRO A 30 -6.57 -2.25 10.46
N CYS A 31 -7.20 -1.27 9.81
CA CYS A 31 -8.22 -0.42 10.44
C CYS A 31 -9.47 -0.33 9.57
N THR A 32 -10.58 0.15 10.14
CA THR A 32 -11.83 0.34 9.41
C THR A 32 -12.38 1.74 9.66
N VAL A 33 -12.69 2.45 8.59
CA VAL A 33 -13.23 3.82 8.63
C VAL A 33 -14.61 3.80 7.99
N SER A 34 -15.62 4.36 8.67
CA SER A 34 -16.92 4.60 8.04
C SER A 34 -16.84 5.93 7.30
N VAL A 35 -17.02 5.92 5.98
CA VAL A 35 -16.91 7.09 5.12
C VAL A 35 -18.22 7.40 4.41
N SER A 36 -18.39 8.66 4.04
CA SER A 36 -19.49 9.16 3.21
C SER A 36 -18.92 9.97 2.05
N GLY A 37 -19.48 9.79 0.86
CA GLY A 37 -19.14 10.56 -0.32
C GLY A 37 -19.77 11.95 -0.30
N THR A 38 -18.98 12.99 -0.59
CA THR A 38 -19.42 14.39 -0.67
C THR A 38 -19.51 14.89 -2.12
N GLY A 39 -19.04 14.09 -3.08
CA GLY A 39 -18.82 14.49 -4.47
C GLY A 39 -17.44 15.13 -4.71
N LEU A 40 -16.74 15.54 -3.65
CA LEU A 40 -15.34 15.98 -3.68
C LEU A 40 -14.40 14.91 -3.13
N ASP A 41 -14.83 14.25 -2.06
CA ASP A 41 -14.07 13.25 -1.33
C ASP A 41 -14.95 12.12 -0.79
N PHE A 42 -14.30 11.07 -0.32
CA PHE A 42 -14.85 10.18 0.70
C PHE A 42 -14.19 10.50 2.03
N CYS A 43 -14.98 10.92 3.02
CA CYS A 43 -14.45 11.29 4.33
C CYS A 43 -15.21 10.64 5.48
N GLY A 44 -14.51 10.45 6.60
CA GLY A 44 -15.01 9.75 7.77
C GLY A 44 -14.16 10.00 9.01
N ARG A 45 -14.72 9.80 10.20
CA ARG A 45 -13.97 10.03 11.44
C ARG A 45 -12.81 9.05 11.52
N MET A 46 -11.61 9.56 11.67
CA MET A 46 -10.41 8.75 11.83
C MET A 46 -10.48 7.99 13.18
N PRO A 47 -10.40 6.65 13.18
CA PRO A 47 -10.42 5.87 14.42
C PRO A 47 -9.09 5.92 15.19
N LEU A 48 -8.04 6.45 14.57
CA LEU A 48 -6.69 6.54 15.11
C LEU A 48 -6.33 7.98 15.45
N SER A 49 -5.59 8.18 16.55
CA SER A 49 -4.86 9.42 16.78
C SER A 49 -3.44 9.22 16.26
N LEU A 50 -3.06 9.98 15.24
CA LEU A 50 -1.75 9.88 14.60
C LEU A 50 -0.86 11.06 14.99
N PRO A 51 0.46 10.83 15.23
CA PRO A 51 1.41 11.92 15.38
C PRO A 51 1.54 12.70 14.07
N TYR A 52 1.86 13.99 14.15
CA TYR A 52 2.15 14.82 12.99
C TYR A 52 2.98 16.03 13.42
N GLY A 53 3.85 16.50 12.52
CA GLY A 53 4.54 17.78 12.64
C GLY A 53 3.73 18.90 12.00
N GLN A 54 3.83 20.13 12.54
CA GLN A 54 3.09 21.28 12.00
C GLN A 54 3.51 21.62 10.56
N GLU A 55 4.75 21.31 10.18
CA GLU A 55 5.27 21.45 8.83
C GLU A 55 4.63 20.50 7.81
N GLN A 56 3.97 19.43 8.26
CA GLN A 56 3.20 18.53 7.40
C GLN A 56 1.78 19.04 7.15
N VAL A 57 1.33 20.03 7.93
CA VAL A 57 -0.02 20.60 7.79
C VAL A 57 -0.02 21.56 6.61
N HIS A 58 -0.89 21.30 5.65
CA HIS A 58 -1.00 22.10 4.44
C HIS A 58 -2.45 22.42 4.07
N HIS A 59 -2.56 23.29 3.06
CA HIS A 59 -3.80 23.59 2.37
C HIS A 59 -3.88 22.81 1.05
N GLY A 60 -5.11 22.57 0.60
CA GLY A 60 -5.39 21.88 -0.64
C GLY A 60 -5.04 20.40 -0.63
N TRP A 61 -5.30 19.75 -1.77
CA TRP A 61 -4.97 18.36 -2.04
C TRP A 61 -4.72 18.18 -3.53
N THR A 62 -4.06 17.08 -3.89
CA THR A 62 -4.11 16.53 -5.23
C THR A 62 -5.06 15.33 -5.23
N ASN A 63 -5.84 15.15 -6.29
CA ASN A 63 -6.81 14.07 -6.40
C ASN A 63 -6.12 12.70 -6.18
N GLY A 64 -6.74 11.88 -5.35
CA GLY A 64 -6.21 10.60 -4.87
C GLY A 64 -5.34 10.71 -3.62
N ASP A 65 -5.06 11.89 -3.07
CA ASP A 65 -4.37 11.98 -1.77
C ASP A 65 -5.14 11.22 -0.67
N MET A 66 -4.41 10.69 0.31
CA MET A 66 -4.97 10.12 1.54
C MET A 66 -4.63 11.05 2.69
N ASN A 67 -5.59 11.86 3.11
CA ASN A 67 -5.37 12.93 4.06
C ASN A 67 -5.91 12.58 5.45
N TYR A 68 -5.12 12.91 6.46
CA TYR A 68 -5.54 12.99 7.85
C TYR A 68 -5.70 14.47 8.22
N ASN A 69 -6.85 14.83 8.77
CA ASN A 69 -7.09 16.15 9.34
C ASN A 69 -7.04 16.06 10.88
N PRO A 70 -5.95 16.50 11.53
CA PRO A 70 -5.81 16.39 12.98
C PRO A 70 -6.75 17.33 13.76
N GLY A 71 -7.10 18.50 13.19
CA GLY A 71 -7.97 19.47 13.85
C GLY A 71 -9.42 18.98 14.01
N GLY A 72 -9.92 18.24 13.02
CA GLY A 72 -11.26 17.66 13.03
C GLY A 72 -11.31 16.15 13.31
N GLY A 73 -10.16 15.46 13.29
CA GLY A 73 -10.07 14.02 13.46
C GLY A 73 -10.66 13.23 12.29
N TRP A 74 -10.37 13.66 11.05
CA TRP A 74 -10.95 13.08 9.83
C TRP A 74 -9.91 12.32 9.01
N PHE A 75 -10.35 11.24 8.37
CA PHE A 75 -9.71 10.62 7.22
C PHE A 75 -10.47 11.08 5.97
N ALA A 76 -9.76 11.47 4.92
CA ALA A 76 -10.36 11.86 3.65
C ALA A 76 -9.53 11.37 2.46
N VAL A 77 -10.23 10.92 1.42
CA VAL A 77 -9.65 10.63 0.10
C VAL A 77 -10.35 11.51 -0.93
N PRO A 78 -9.85 12.71 -1.21
CA PRO A 78 -10.37 13.55 -2.28
C PRO A 78 -10.10 12.94 -3.65
N PHE A 79 -11.08 13.04 -4.54
CA PHE A 79 -10.99 12.58 -5.94
C PHE A 79 -11.52 13.62 -6.93
N ASN A 80 -11.90 14.80 -6.47
CA ASN A 80 -12.35 15.91 -7.31
C ASN A 80 -12.05 17.27 -6.65
N GLY A 81 -12.17 18.37 -7.40
CA GLY A 81 -12.06 19.75 -6.90
C GLY A 81 -10.66 20.18 -6.48
N GLU A 82 -9.62 19.53 -7.02
CA GLU A 82 -8.21 19.84 -6.77
C GLU A 82 -7.87 21.31 -7.07
N GLU A 83 -8.41 21.88 -8.16
CA GLU A 83 -8.10 23.25 -8.61
C GLU A 83 -8.51 24.32 -7.59
N ASP A 84 -9.60 24.07 -6.85
CA ASP A 84 -10.15 25.00 -5.86
C ASP A 84 -9.83 24.56 -4.41
N SER A 85 -8.99 23.55 -4.24
CA SER A 85 -8.78 22.88 -2.95
C SER A 85 -8.04 23.73 -1.92
N MET A 86 -7.25 24.71 -2.35
CA MET A 86 -6.40 25.55 -1.48
C MET A 86 -7.16 26.32 -0.39
N ARG A 87 -8.47 26.49 -0.55
CA ARG A 87 -9.34 27.09 0.48
C ARG A 87 -9.56 26.20 1.71
N TYR A 88 -9.26 24.91 1.61
CA TYR A 88 -9.35 23.94 2.70
C TYR A 88 -7.97 23.72 3.31
N GLY A 89 -7.88 23.75 4.64
CA GLY A 89 -6.64 23.58 5.40
C GLY A 89 -6.68 22.38 6.34
N ASP A 90 -5.71 22.35 7.25
CA ASP A 90 -5.55 21.32 8.28
C ASP A 90 -5.39 19.90 7.72
N GLN A 91 -4.72 19.76 6.57
CA GLN A 91 -4.52 18.45 5.93
C GLN A 91 -3.08 17.96 6.13
N VAL A 92 -2.94 16.68 6.45
CA VAL A 92 -1.67 15.95 6.47
C VAL A 92 -1.77 14.78 5.51
N ASN A 93 -1.03 14.85 4.41
CA ASN A 93 -1.00 13.79 3.41
C ASN A 93 -0.19 12.58 3.92
N MET A 94 -0.82 11.40 3.95
CA MET A 94 -0.22 10.12 4.35
C MET A 94 0.14 9.22 3.16
N GLY A 95 -0.25 9.59 1.95
CA GLY A 95 -0.06 8.78 0.74
C GLY A 95 -1.06 9.12 -0.35
N ARG A 96 -1.15 8.26 -1.36
CA ARG A 96 -2.03 8.46 -2.50
C ARG A 96 -2.57 7.14 -3.04
N VAL A 97 -3.82 7.16 -3.49
CA VAL A 97 -4.45 6.12 -4.32
C VAL A 97 -3.71 5.99 -5.65
N ASP A 98 -3.43 4.77 -6.05
CA ASP A 98 -2.71 4.48 -7.28
C ASP A 98 -3.49 5.00 -8.51
N ALA A 99 -2.77 5.57 -9.48
CA ALA A 99 -3.39 6.26 -10.61
C ALA A 99 -4.35 5.37 -11.43
N GLY A 100 -4.11 4.05 -11.47
CA GLY A 100 -4.99 3.08 -12.14
C GLY A 100 -6.33 2.86 -11.46
N ASP A 101 -6.43 3.15 -10.15
CA ASP A 101 -7.63 2.94 -9.35
C ASP A 101 -8.38 4.25 -9.03
N LEU A 102 -7.75 5.42 -9.24
CA LEU A 102 -8.42 6.72 -9.08
C LEU A 102 -9.75 6.84 -9.85
N PRO A 103 -9.88 6.37 -11.12
CA PRO A 103 -11.17 6.40 -11.83
C PRO A 103 -12.30 5.64 -11.10
N ARG A 104 -11.95 4.59 -10.34
CA ARG A 104 -12.95 3.79 -9.61
C ARG A 104 -13.57 4.57 -8.47
N LEU A 105 -12.89 5.56 -7.90
CA LEU A 105 -13.46 6.43 -6.86
C LEU A 105 -14.66 7.22 -7.39
N HIS A 106 -14.65 7.60 -8.68
CA HIS A 106 -15.78 8.30 -9.31
C HIS A 106 -17.01 7.42 -9.54
N GLU A 107 -16.86 6.09 -9.49
CA GLU A 107 -17.96 5.13 -9.67
C GLU A 107 -18.66 4.78 -8.34
N LEU A 108 -18.07 5.19 -7.21
CA LEU A 108 -18.62 4.93 -5.88
C LEU A 108 -19.55 6.08 -5.46
N ASP A 109 -20.58 5.74 -4.67
CA ASP A 109 -21.47 6.72 -4.07
C ASP A 109 -21.94 6.29 -2.66
N GLY A 110 -22.63 7.21 -1.99
CA GLY A 110 -23.26 6.93 -0.70
C GLY A 110 -22.27 6.83 0.47
N SER A 111 -22.56 5.93 1.40
CA SER A 111 -21.78 5.74 2.63
C SER A 111 -21.48 4.26 2.84
N PHE A 112 -20.25 3.96 3.23
CA PHE A 112 -19.77 2.58 3.38
C PHE A 112 -18.62 2.50 4.39
N GLN A 113 -18.30 1.30 4.82
CA GLN A 113 -17.10 1.04 5.61
C GLN A 113 -15.96 0.70 4.67
N VAL A 114 -14.80 1.32 4.90
CA VAL A 114 -13.55 1.03 4.22
C VAL A 114 -12.65 0.30 5.21
N ARG A 115 -12.36 -0.96 4.94
CA ARG A 115 -11.28 -1.69 5.62
C ARG A 115 -9.97 -1.39 4.90
N ILE A 116 -8.98 -0.92 5.62
CA ILE A 116 -7.65 -0.56 5.11
C ILE A 116 -6.66 -1.56 5.69
N GLU A 117 -5.89 -2.21 4.84
CA GLU A 117 -4.89 -3.21 5.24
C GLU A 117 -3.67 -3.16 4.33
N LEU A 118 -2.53 -3.68 4.83
CA LEU A 118 -1.34 -3.86 4.01
C LEU A 118 -1.62 -4.85 2.87
N ASP A 119 -1.17 -4.51 1.68
CA ASP A 119 -1.25 -5.40 0.54
C ASP A 119 -0.05 -6.37 0.55
N ASP A 120 -0.34 -7.64 0.88
CA ASP A 120 0.65 -8.69 1.14
C ASP A 120 1.29 -9.29 -0.14
N GLN A 121 1.12 -8.67 -1.32
CA GLN A 121 1.57 -9.26 -2.60
C GLN A 121 3.10 -9.47 -2.68
N GLU A 122 3.93 -8.80 -1.87
CA GLU A 122 5.37 -9.11 -1.80
C GLU A 122 5.68 -10.44 -1.10
N ARG A 123 4.84 -10.94 -0.18
CA ARG A 123 5.10 -12.22 0.51
C ARG A 123 4.94 -13.45 -0.37
N SER A 124 4.42 -13.28 -1.59
CA SER A 124 4.27 -14.37 -2.57
C SER A 124 5.43 -14.48 -3.56
N PHE A 125 6.38 -13.54 -3.59
CA PHE A 125 7.53 -13.59 -4.50
C PHE A 125 8.83 -14.13 -3.85
N GLU A 126 8.95 -14.08 -2.52
CA GLU A 126 10.11 -14.62 -1.77
C GLU A 126 9.93 -16.06 -1.25
N ARG A 127 8.88 -16.77 -1.66
CA ARG A 127 8.72 -18.19 -1.40
C ARG A 127 8.66 -18.97 -2.71
N THR A 128 9.83 -19.15 -3.34
CA THR A 128 10.36 -20.44 -3.81
C THR A 128 11.68 -20.20 -4.54
N TRP A 129 12.79 -20.14 -3.80
CA TRP A 129 14.10 -20.51 -4.33
C TRP A 129 14.87 -21.30 -3.27
N SER A 130 14.62 -22.60 -3.20
CA SER A 130 15.58 -23.55 -2.63
C SER A 130 15.85 -24.61 -3.69
N CYS A 131 17.02 -24.55 -4.31
CA CYS A 131 17.55 -25.63 -5.13
C CYS A 131 18.36 -26.56 -4.23
N SER A 132 17.74 -27.65 -3.79
CA SER A 132 18.46 -28.88 -3.48
C SER A 132 17.73 -30.05 -4.15
N TRP A 133 18.25 -30.42 -5.32
CA TRP A 133 18.03 -31.70 -6.02
C TRP A 133 16.59 -32.06 -6.45
N GLY A 134 16.32 -31.87 -7.74
CA GLY A 134 15.81 -32.96 -8.57
C GLY A 134 14.34 -32.99 -8.96
N ARG A 135 13.91 -32.10 -9.87
CA ARG A 135 13.14 -32.40 -11.11
C ARG A 135 12.70 -31.08 -11.79
N PRO A 136 12.78 -30.96 -13.14
CA PRO A 136 12.48 -29.71 -13.82
C PRO A 136 10.99 -29.55 -14.17
N ALA A 137 10.56 -28.29 -14.15
CA ALA A 137 9.52 -27.62 -14.92
C ALA A 137 8.16 -28.30 -15.14
N SER A 138 7.09 -27.60 -14.73
CA SER A 138 5.93 -27.45 -15.61
C SER A 138 5.90 -25.99 -16.07
N SER A 139 5.97 -25.82 -17.38
CA SER A 139 5.98 -24.54 -18.08
C SER A 139 4.73 -23.73 -17.75
N VAL A 140 4.89 -22.62 -17.04
CA VAL A 140 3.90 -21.54 -17.06
C VAL A 140 4.28 -20.65 -18.24
N THR A 141 3.42 -20.63 -19.26
CA THR A 141 3.55 -19.69 -20.38
C THR A 141 3.37 -18.27 -19.81
N PRO A 142 4.32 -17.36 -20.00
CA PRO A 142 4.15 -15.97 -19.56
C PRO A 142 3.03 -15.30 -20.36
N PRO A 143 2.26 -14.38 -19.74
CA PRO A 143 1.19 -13.67 -20.43
C PRO A 143 1.75 -12.80 -21.57
N THR A 144 0.92 -12.54 -22.58
CA THR A 144 1.28 -11.93 -23.88
C THR A 144 1.85 -10.50 -23.80
N TRP A 145 1.82 -9.87 -22.63
CA TRP A 145 2.37 -8.53 -22.40
C TRP A 145 3.82 -8.54 -21.86
N TRP A 146 4.41 -9.71 -21.62
CA TRP A 146 5.81 -9.81 -21.19
C TRP A 146 6.78 -9.55 -22.35
N ARG A 147 7.80 -8.72 -22.11
CA ARG A 147 8.99 -8.60 -22.97
C ARG A 147 10.24 -8.78 -22.09
N PRO A 148 11.20 -9.64 -22.47
CA PRO A 148 12.47 -9.73 -21.75
C PRO A 148 13.27 -8.45 -21.94
N LEU A 149 13.86 -7.95 -20.85
CA LEU A 149 14.90 -6.93 -20.91
C LEU A 149 16.12 -7.45 -21.71
N PRO A 150 16.84 -6.58 -22.44
CA PRO A 150 18.01 -6.99 -23.24
C PRO A 150 19.09 -7.66 -22.39
N ARG A 151 19.64 -8.75 -22.93
CA ARG A 151 20.72 -9.55 -22.33
C ARG A 151 22.06 -8.81 -22.39
N GLU A 152 22.28 -7.81 -21.55
CA GLU A 152 23.61 -7.26 -21.33
C GLU A 152 23.71 -6.69 -19.92
N GLN A 153 23.83 -7.59 -18.93
CA GLN A 153 24.56 -7.40 -17.68
C GLN A 153 24.48 -8.69 -16.85
N THR A 154 25.25 -9.71 -17.24
CA THR A 154 25.52 -10.88 -16.40
C THR A 154 27.01 -11.04 -16.22
N ARG A 155 27.52 -10.47 -15.13
CA ARG A 155 28.72 -10.94 -14.42
C ARG A 155 28.45 -10.70 -12.94
N TRP A 156 28.30 -11.76 -12.15
CA TRP A 156 29.28 -12.25 -11.17
C TRP A 156 28.79 -13.60 -10.58
N PRO A 157 29.71 -14.42 -10.05
CA PRO A 157 29.48 -15.79 -9.61
C PRO A 157 29.19 -15.84 -8.11
N CYS A 158 28.14 -16.57 -7.69
CA CYS A 158 28.02 -17.02 -6.31
C CYS A 158 27.95 -18.54 -6.26
N SER A 159 28.94 -19.09 -5.57
CA SER A 159 29.13 -20.47 -5.12
C SER A 159 28.30 -20.76 -3.86
N PRO A 160 28.06 -22.03 -3.51
CA PRO A 160 27.25 -22.41 -2.35
C PRO A 160 28.01 -22.24 -1.01
N VAL A 161 27.31 -21.76 0.03
CA VAL A 161 27.75 -21.84 1.42
C VAL A 161 27.24 -23.15 2.03
N ARG A 162 28.13 -24.00 2.52
CA ARG A 162 27.79 -25.15 3.38
C ARG A 162 27.65 -24.66 4.82
N SER A 163 26.50 -24.93 5.46
CA SER A 163 26.41 -24.94 6.93
C SER A 163 26.56 -26.37 7.46
N PRO A 164 27.15 -26.59 8.65
CA PRO A 164 27.43 -27.92 9.21
C PRO A 164 26.17 -28.58 9.79
N LEU A 165 26.11 -29.91 9.69
CA LEU A 165 25.14 -30.78 10.38
C LEU A 165 25.34 -30.71 11.91
N PRO A 166 24.27 -30.84 12.72
CA PRO A 166 24.42 -31.07 14.16
C PRO A 166 24.97 -32.49 14.41
N LEU A 167 26.08 -32.59 15.15
CA LEU A 167 26.55 -33.86 15.70
C LEU A 167 25.56 -34.34 16.76
N ALA A 168 25.06 -35.56 16.60
CA ALA A 168 24.35 -36.29 17.65
C ALA A 168 25.33 -36.73 18.75
N THR A 169 25.01 -36.39 20.00
CA THR A 169 25.45 -37.06 21.26
C THR A 169 24.91 -38.50 21.31
N ARG A 170 25.47 -39.54 21.97
CA ARG A 170 26.60 -39.74 22.90
C ARG A 170 26.79 -41.28 23.12
N HIS A 171 28.04 -41.70 23.35
CA HIS A 171 28.58 -42.68 24.33
C HIS A 171 28.30 -44.22 24.29
N PRO A 172 29.24 -45.03 24.86
CA PRO A 172 29.47 -46.45 24.58
C PRO A 172 28.52 -47.44 25.27
#